data_AF-A0A940VN33-F1
#
_entry.id   AF-A0A940VN33-F1
#
_cell.length_a   1.000
_cell.length_b   1.000
_cell.length_c   1.000
_cell.angle_alpha   90.00
_cell.angle_beta   90.00
_cell.angle_gamma   90.00
#
_symmetry.space_group_name_H-M   'P 1'
#
loop_
_entity.id
_entity.type
_entity.pdbx_description
1 polymer ?
#
loop_
_entity_poly.entity_id
_entity_poly.type
_entity_poly.pdbx_seq_one_letter_code
_entity_poly.pdbx_strand_id
1 'polypeptide(L)'
;MKTYKFSPEGFRQAIIKTVPGIIIIIVLVLLGGGYISFRGQLSASTYGGVIPILLVLVGIGLYKGIRKGIEREREGWLTYQLVFDNDVITKKQAYLPDVEIRRDQVVSIQEKSSKGMVIKTKNKYKFIFIPASLEEYDEVKKCLSDWQEFESLPRQASQIFLLVLACLGTAMALVITLVSENRLIVLPMGVLFCICMVWCIIKIRHNPYVDVRIKRNCWLILFLMILVVAKLVSLFK
;
A
#
# COMPACT_ATOMS: atom_id res chain seq x y z
N MET A 1 11.67 15.51 -28.47
CA MET A 1 10.69 14.85 -27.59
C MET A 1 10.79 13.34 -27.77
N LYS A 2 11.33 12.63 -26.78
CA LYS A 2 11.37 11.15 -26.75
C LYS A 2 10.39 10.63 -25.72
N THR A 3 9.76 9.49 -25.98
CA THR A 3 8.79 8.87 -25.08
C THR A 3 9.23 7.45 -24.76
N TYR A 4 9.42 7.17 -23.48
CA TYR A 4 9.83 5.87 -22.97
C TYR A 4 8.64 5.14 -22.34
N LYS A 5 8.56 3.83 -22.54
CA LYS A 5 7.47 2.97 -22.06
C LYS A 5 8.04 1.77 -21.29
N PHE A 6 7.17 1.07 -20.56
CA PHE A 6 7.57 -0.19 -19.93
C PHE A 6 7.50 -1.36 -20.88
N SER A 7 8.42 -2.31 -20.69
CA SER A 7 8.30 -3.61 -21.32
C SER A 7 7.14 -4.40 -20.68
N PRO A 8 6.35 -5.13 -21.48
CA PRO A 8 5.27 -5.99 -20.97
C PRO A 8 5.77 -7.10 -20.02
N GLU A 9 7.01 -7.55 -20.20
CA GLU A 9 7.59 -8.67 -19.46
C GLU A 9 7.94 -8.33 -18.00
N GLY A 10 8.34 -7.07 -17.74
CA GLY A 10 8.68 -6.61 -16.38
C GLY A 10 7.51 -6.67 -15.40
N PHE A 11 6.28 -6.56 -15.91
CA PHE A 11 5.07 -6.58 -15.09
C PHE A 11 4.88 -7.91 -14.33
N ARG A 12 5.11 -9.04 -15.00
CA ARG A 12 4.91 -10.38 -14.40
C ARG A 12 5.85 -10.59 -13.22
N GLN A 13 7.09 -10.12 -13.32
CA GLN A 13 8.08 -10.21 -12.25
C GLN A 13 7.73 -9.33 -11.05
N ALA A 14 7.12 -8.16 -11.29
CA ALA A 14 6.66 -7.26 -10.23
C ALA A 14 5.51 -7.87 -9.41
N ILE A 15 4.55 -8.54 -10.07
CA ILE A 15 3.43 -9.18 -9.36
C ILE A 15 3.91 -10.33 -8.47
N ILE A 16 4.75 -11.22 -9.00
CA ILE A 16 5.21 -12.41 -8.27
C ILE A 16 5.89 -12.02 -6.95
N LYS A 17 6.58 -10.87 -6.90
CA LYS A 17 7.21 -10.36 -5.67
C LYS A 17 6.21 -9.82 -4.63
N THR A 18 5.02 -9.42 -5.05
CA THR A 18 4.02 -8.77 -4.18
C THR A 18 3.04 -9.79 -3.57
N VAL A 19 2.79 -10.90 -4.27
CA VAL A 19 1.85 -11.95 -3.87
C VAL A 19 2.14 -12.55 -2.47
N PRO A 20 3.40 -12.88 -2.08
CA PRO A 20 3.67 -13.48 -0.77
C PRO A 20 3.21 -12.62 0.42
N GLY A 21 3.32 -11.29 0.30
CA GLY A 21 2.88 -10.38 1.36
C GLY A 21 1.37 -10.40 1.58
N ILE A 22 0.60 -10.55 0.50
CA ILE A 22 -0.87 -10.67 0.57
C ILE A 22 -1.26 -11.99 1.23
N ILE A 23 -0.56 -13.09 0.90
CA ILE A 23 -0.80 -14.42 1.49
C ILE A 23 -0.61 -14.37 3.00
N ILE A 24 0.46 -13.73 3.49
CA ILE A 24 0.73 -13.60 4.93
C ILE A 24 -0.42 -12.89 5.66
N ILE A 25 -0.94 -11.79 5.10
CA ILE A 25 -2.06 -11.06 5.70
C ILE A 25 -3.31 -11.94 5.76
N ILE A 26 -3.63 -12.68 4.69
CA ILE A 26 -4.77 -13.60 4.66
C ILE A 26 -4.63 -14.69 5.73
N VAL A 27 -3.44 -15.30 5.84
CA VAL A 27 -3.17 -16.33 6.86
C VAL A 27 -3.37 -15.78 8.27
N LEU A 28 -2.88 -14.56 8.56
CA LEU A 28 -3.05 -13.95 9.87
C LEU A 28 -4.53 -13.67 10.20
N VAL A 29 -5.31 -13.20 9.22
CA VAL A 29 -6.75 -12.99 9.39
C VAL A 29 -7.47 -14.31 9.67
N LEU A 30 -7.13 -15.38 8.94
CA LEU A 30 -7.71 -16.71 9.14
C LEU A 30 -7.34 -17.29 10.51
N LEU A 31 -6.09 -17.16 10.95
CA LEU A 31 -5.65 -17.61 12.28
C LEU A 31 -6.35 -16.83 13.40
N GLY A 32 -6.46 -15.51 13.27
CA GLY A 32 -7.17 -14.67 14.24
C GLY A 32 -8.66 -15.01 14.32
N GLY A 33 -9.33 -15.13 13.18
CA GLY A 33 -10.74 -15.55 13.10
C GLY A 33 -10.97 -16.96 13.65
N GLY A 34 -10.07 -17.91 13.33
CA GLY A 34 -10.09 -19.27 13.87
C GLY A 34 -9.92 -19.32 15.38
N TYR A 35 -9.00 -18.53 15.95
CA TYR A 35 -8.80 -18.45 17.40
C TYR A 35 -10.03 -17.89 18.12
N ILE A 36 -10.62 -16.81 17.60
CA ILE A 36 -11.86 -16.23 18.14
C ILE A 36 -12.99 -17.25 18.08
N SER A 37 -13.10 -17.96 16.96
CA SER A 37 -14.12 -18.99 16.79
C SER A 37 -13.93 -20.09 17.84
N PHE A 38 -12.71 -20.63 17.98
CA PHE A 38 -12.38 -21.70 18.93
C PHE A 38 -12.62 -21.32 20.39
N ARG A 39 -12.40 -20.06 20.77
CA ARG A 39 -12.71 -19.56 22.13
C ARG A 39 -14.20 -19.28 22.35
N GLY A 40 -14.96 -19.04 21.29
CA GLY A 40 -16.40 -18.83 21.38
C GLY A 40 -17.14 -20.14 21.63
N GLN A 41 -18.14 -20.11 22.51
CA GLN A 41 -19.16 -21.18 22.65
C GLN A 41 -20.09 -21.24 21.42
N LEU A 42 -19.54 -21.19 20.21
CA LEU A 42 -20.32 -21.40 18.99
C LEU A 42 -20.82 -22.85 19.00
N SER A 43 -22.09 -23.06 18.68
CA SER A 43 -22.66 -24.41 18.62
C SER A 43 -21.98 -25.22 17.51
N ALA A 44 -21.90 -26.55 17.66
CA ALA A 44 -21.37 -27.45 16.63
C ALA A 44 -22.04 -27.25 15.25
N SER A 45 -23.32 -26.87 15.22
CA SER A 45 -24.06 -26.53 13.99
C SER A 45 -23.56 -25.26 13.30
N THR A 46 -23.04 -24.30 14.06
CA THR A 46 -22.49 -23.05 13.50
C THR A 46 -21.16 -23.31 12.78
N TYR A 47 -20.34 -24.21 13.31
CA TYR A 47 -19.08 -24.62 12.67
C TYR A 47 -19.29 -25.36 11.35
N GLY A 48 -20.29 -26.27 11.29
CA GLY A 48 -20.54 -27.09 10.11
C GLY A 48 -21.17 -26.32 8.93
N GLY A 49 -21.99 -25.30 9.20
CA GLY A 49 -22.71 -24.57 8.14
C GLY A 49 -22.15 -23.20 7.82
N VAL A 50 -21.99 -22.33 8.82
CA VAL A 50 -21.78 -20.89 8.61
C VAL A 50 -20.34 -20.58 8.21
N ILE A 51 -19.36 -21.23 8.86
CA ILE A 51 -17.94 -20.95 8.62
C ILE A 51 -17.51 -21.30 7.19
N PRO A 52 -17.82 -22.49 6.63
CA PRO A 52 -17.46 -22.81 5.24
C PRO A 52 -18.07 -21.82 4.24
N ILE A 53 -19.34 -21.45 4.42
CA ILE A 53 -20.01 -20.46 3.54
C ILE A 53 -19.30 -19.11 3.63
N LEU A 54 -18.98 -18.65 4.83
CA LEU A 54 -18.29 -17.38 5.04
C LEU A 54 -16.88 -17.40 4.44
N LEU A 55 -16.14 -18.50 4.58
CA LEU A 55 -14.83 -18.69 3.94
C LEU A 55 -14.92 -18.65 2.41
N VAL A 56 -15.93 -19.28 1.82
CA VAL A 56 -16.17 -19.24 0.37
C VAL A 56 -16.47 -17.80 -0.09
N LEU A 57 -17.36 -17.09 0.62
CA LEU A 57 -17.70 -15.70 0.28
C LEU A 57 -16.48 -14.77 0.40
N VAL A 58 -15.70 -14.90 1.47
CA VAL A 58 -14.45 -14.15 1.66
C VAL A 58 -13.45 -14.51 0.56
N GLY A 59 -13.29 -15.79 0.24
CA GLY A 59 -12.41 -16.27 -0.83
C GLY A 59 -12.78 -15.68 -2.20
N ILE A 60 -14.07 -15.67 -2.55
CA ILE A 60 -14.56 -15.06 -3.80
C ILE A 60 -14.30 -13.55 -3.79
N GLY A 61 -14.55 -12.86 -2.67
CA GLY A 61 -14.30 -11.43 -2.53
C GLY A 61 -12.82 -11.08 -2.70
N LEU A 62 -11.93 -11.83 -2.04
CA LEU A 62 -10.48 -11.68 -2.16
C LEU A 62 -10.00 -11.97 -3.59
N TYR A 63 -10.46 -13.06 -4.20
CA TYR A 63 -10.10 -13.42 -5.57
C TYR A 63 -10.49 -12.31 -6.56
N LYS A 64 -11.74 -11.83 -6.51
CA LYS A 64 -12.21 -10.73 -7.35
C LYS A 64 -11.43 -9.44 -7.09
N GLY A 65 -11.16 -9.13 -5.82
CA GLY A 65 -10.40 -7.95 -5.41
C GLY A 65 -8.96 -7.96 -5.94
N ILE A 66 -8.25 -9.07 -5.73
CA ILE A 66 -6.87 -9.26 -6.19
C ILE A 66 -6.82 -9.23 -7.71
N ARG A 67 -7.69 -9.98 -8.40
CA ARG A 67 -7.74 -10.01 -9.87
C ARG A 67 -7.94 -8.61 -10.44
N LYS A 68 -8.93 -7.86 -9.93
CA LYS A 68 -9.21 -6.49 -10.37
C LYS A 68 -8.06 -5.54 -10.03
N GLY A 69 -7.36 -5.75 -8.91
CA GLY A 69 -6.16 -5.02 -8.56
C GLY A 69 -5.03 -5.26 -9.57
N ILE A 70 -4.79 -6.53 -9.91
CA ILE A 70 -3.78 -6.94 -10.90
C ILE A 70 -4.11 -6.36 -12.28
N GLU A 71 -5.36 -6.45 -12.74
CA GLU A 71 -5.79 -5.90 -14.03
C GLU A 71 -5.54 -4.38 -14.09
N ARG A 72 -5.80 -3.65 -13.00
CA ARG A 72 -5.52 -2.21 -12.93
C ARG A 72 -4.05 -1.86 -12.90
N GLU A 73 -3.26 -2.58 -12.11
CA GLU A 73 -1.80 -2.41 -12.11
C GLU A 73 -1.23 -2.70 -13.51
N ARG A 74 -1.80 -3.67 -14.23
CA ARG A 74 -1.43 -3.97 -15.62
C ARG A 74 -1.75 -2.81 -16.55
N GLU A 75 -2.95 -2.25 -16.48
CA GLU A 75 -3.33 -1.09 -17.27
C GLU A 75 -2.44 0.12 -16.96
N GLY A 76 -2.17 0.37 -15.68
CA GLY A 76 -1.25 1.41 -15.23
C GLY A 76 0.17 1.19 -15.77
N TRP A 77 0.64 -0.05 -15.80
CA TRP A 77 1.94 -0.42 -16.36
C TRP A 77 1.99 -0.20 -17.88
N LEU A 78 0.99 -0.65 -18.62
CA LEU A 78 0.94 -0.55 -20.08
C LEU A 78 0.74 0.90 -20.58
N THR A 79 0.08 1.74 -19.79
CA THR A 79 -0.17 3.15 -20.12
C THR A 79 0.93 4.09 -19.61
N TYR A 80 1.93 3.56 -18.90
CA TYR A 80 3.03 4.39 -18.40
C TYR A 80 3.81 4.99 -19.58
N GLN A 81 3.97 6.30 -19.54
CA GLN A 81 4.78 7.04 -20.48
C GLN A 81 5.64 8.04 -19.72
N LEU A 82 6.95 7.97 -19.96
CA LEU A 82 7.88 9.00 -19.55
C LEU A 82 8.25 9.81 -20.78
N VAL A 83 7.76 11.03 -20.84
CA VAL A 83 8.05 11.96 -21.93
C VAL A 83 9.20 12.85 -21.50
N PHE A 84 10.28 12.79 -22.26
CA PHE A 84 11.45 13.65 -22.09
C PHE A 84 11.45 14.72 -23.18
N ASP A 85 11.35 15.96 -22.73
CA ASP A 85 11.56 17.17 -23.52
C ASP A 85 12.71 17.97 -22.91
N ASN A 86 13.36 18.82 -23.69
CA ASN A 86 14.71 19.35 -23.42
C ASN A 86 14.97 19.74 -21.95
N ASP A 87 14.04 20.46 -21.32
CA ASP A 87 14.13 20.87 -19.91
C ASP A 87 12.96 20.36 -19.05
N VAL A 88 12.15 19.42 -19.55
CA VAL A 88 10.92 18.97 -18.90
C VAL A 88 10.76 17.46 -18.99
N ILE A 89 10.50 16.84 -17.85
CA ILE A 89 10.15 15.42 -17.75
C ILE A 89 8.71 15.31 -17.30
N THR A 90 7.89 14.66 -18.13
CA THR A 90 6.49 14.40 -17.81
C THR A 90 6.24 12.91 -17.65
N LYS A 91 5.75 12.51 -16.49
CA LYS A 91 5.22 11.17 -16.26
C LYS A 91 3.71 11.18 -16.50
N LYS A 92 3.24 10.28 -17.36
CA LYS A 92 1.82 9.97 -17.57
C LYS A 92 1.55 8.51 -17.23
N GLN A 93 0.43 8.25 -16.58
CA GLN A 93 0.02 6.90 -16.19
C GLN A 93 -1.50 6.86 -15.97
N ALA A 94 -2.18 5.80 -16.38
CA ALA A 94 -3.61 5.67 -16.10
C ALA A 94 -3.91 5.76 -14.59
N TYR A 95 -5.05 6.39 -14.27
CA TYR A 95 -5.57 6.56 -12.91
C TYR A 95 -4.74 7.44 -11.96
N LEU A 96 -3.64 8.04 -12.44
CA LEU A 96 -2.82 8.98 -11.69
C LEU A 96 -2.77 10.33 -12.41
N PRO A 97 -2.65 11.45 -11.67
CA PRO A 97 -2.43 12.74 -12.29
C PRO A 97 -1.06 12.78 -12.98
N ASP A 98 -1.00 13.46 -14.11
CA ASP A 98 0.25 13.72 -14.81
C ASP A 98 1.20 14.54 -13.92
N VAL A 99 2.47 14.15 -13.91
CA VAL A 99 3.50 14.81 -13.11
C VAL A 99 4.53 15.38 -14.05
N GLU A 100 4.60 16.70 -14.13
CA GLU A 100 5.58 17.42 -14.93
C GLU A 100 6.64 18.03 -14.00
N ILE A 101 7.92 17.70 -14.21
CA ILE A 101 9.06 18.26 -13.48
C ILE A 101 9.98 18.95 -14.48
N ARG A 102 10.22 20.24 -14.26
CA ARG A 102 11.21 21.02 -15.02
C ARG A 102 12.60 20.84 -14.43
N ARG A 103 13.64 20.99 -15.23
CA ARG A 103 15.05 20.84 -14.82
C ARG A 103 15.42 21.71 -13.61
N ASP A 104 14.96 22.96 -13.59
CA ASP A 104 15.18 23.92 -12.49
C ASP A 104 14.49 23.53 -11.17
N GLN A 105 13.51 22.62 -11.23
CA GLN A 105 12.80 22.11 -10.05
C GLN A 105 13.45 20.87 -9.44
N VAL A 106 14.40 20.24 -10.14
CA VAL A 106 15.11 19.06 -9.66
C VAL A 106 16.06 19.46 -8.53
N VAL A 107 15.90 18.80 -7.39
CA VAL A 107 16.72 19.03 -6.19
C VAL A 107 17.70 17.90 -5.96
N SER A 108 17.29 16.67 -6.23
CA SER A 108 18.17 15.52 -6.23
C SER A 108 17.64 14.40 -7.09
N ILE A 109 18.58 13.63 -7.66
CA ILE A 109 18.28 12.39 -8.38
C ILE A 109 18.93 11.26 -7.62
N GLN A 110 18.09 10.35 -7.11
CA GLN A 110 18.54 9.27 -6.24
C GLN A 110 18.42 7.93 -6.95
N GLU A 111 19.53 7.24 -7.13
CA GLU A 111 19.54 5.90 -7.71
C GLU A 111 19.44 4.85 -6.62
N LYS A 112 18.43 3.98 -6.74
CA LYS A 112 18.26 2.79 -5.90
C LYS A 112 18.69 1.58 -6.73
N SER A 113 19.88 1.04 -6.43
CA SER A 113 20.41 -0.15 -7.10
C SER A 113 19.34 -1.23 -7.25
N SER A 114 19.16 -1.75 -8.47
CA SER A 114 18.15 -2.75 -8.88
C SER A 114 16.68 -2.34 -8.89
N LYS A 115 16.31 -1.14 -8.41
CA LYS A 115 14.91 -0.67 -8.40
C LYS A 115 14.65 0.46 -9.40
N GLY A 116 15.64 1.29 -9.68
CA GLY A 116 15.55 2.43 -10.58
C GLY A 116 15.96 3.74 -9.89
N MET A 117 15.47 4.86 -10.38
CA MET A 117 15.83 6.20 -9.92
C MET A 117 14.61 7.03 -9.49
N VAL A 118 14.82 7.93 -8.54
CA VAL A 118 13.79 8.86 -8.04
C VAL A 118 14.27 10.27 -8.29
N ILE A 119 13.51 11.03 -9.08
CA ILE A 119 13.71 12.47 -9.27
C ILE A 119 12.90 13.19 -8.19
N LYS A 120 13.58 13.92 -7.31
CA LYS A 120 12.96 14.70 -6.23
C LYS A 120 12.98 16.18 -6.56
N THR A 121 11.90 16.87 -6.16
CA THR A 121 11.83 18.33 -6.21
C THR A 121 11.77 18.90 -4.80
N LYS A 122 11.75 20.25 -4.69
CA LYS A 122 11.53 20.95 -3.41
C LYS A 122 10.20 20.55 -2.75
N ASN A 123 9.18 20.20 -3.55
CA ASN A 123 7.92 19.69 -3.04
C ASN A 123 8.02 18.17 -2.81
N LYS A 124 7.91 17.75 -1.54
CA LYS A 124 7.95 16.33 -1.14
C LYS A 124 6.89 15.45 -1.80
N TYR A 125 5.80 16.05 -2.27
CA TYR A 125 4.71 15.38 -2.99
C TYR A 125 4.80 15.56 -4.51
N LYS A 126 5.91 16.07 -5.04
CA LYS A 126 6.17 16.18 -6.47
C LYS A 126 7.49 15.48 -6.78
N PHE A 127 7.43 14.20 -7.07
CA PHE A 127 8.55 13.36 -7.46
C PHE A 127 8.14 12.42 -8.60
N ILE A 128 9.12 11.98 -9.39
CA ILE A 128 8.93 10.95 -10.42
C ILE A 128 9.83 9.77 -10.08
N PHE A 129 9.23 8.59 -9.98
CA PHE A 129 9.97 7.34 -9.86
C PHE A 129 10.05 6.68 -11.24
N ILE A 130 11.28 6.44 -11.69
CA ILE A 130 11.60 5.79 -12.96
C ILE A 130 12.18 4.43 -12.61
N PRO A 131 11.43 3.33 -12.78
CA PRO A 131 11.93 2.02 -12.39
C PRO A 131 12.95 1.51 -13.42
N ALA A 132 13.84 0.63 -12.96
CA ALA A 132 14.89 0.03 -13.79
C ALA A 132 14.35 -0.87 -14.93
N SER A 133 13.06 -1.20 -14.91
CA SER A 133 12.37 -1.98 -15.96
C SER A 133 11.87 -1.14 -17.14
N LEU A 134 12.20 0.16 -17.18
CA LEU A 134 11.89 1.03 -18.31
C LEU A 134 12.71 0.61 -19.53
N GLU A 135 12.09 0.61 -20.71
CA GLU A 135 12.84 0.45 -21.96
C GLU A 135 13.80 1.63 -22.12
N GLU A 136 15.02 1.35 -22.58
CA GLU A 136 16.07 2.35 -22.74
C GLU A 136 16.41 3.11 -21.43
N TYR A 137 16.29 2.45 -20.27
CA TYR A 137 16.63 3.03 -18.96
C TYR A 137 18.03 3.66 -18.92
N ASP A 138 19.02 3.04 -19.58
CA ASP A 138 20.38 3.58 -19.65
C ASP A 138 20.46 4.90 -20.45
N GLU A 139 19.60 5.08 -21.45
CA GLU A 139 19.51 6.35 -22.18
C GLU A 139 18.92 7.44 -21.28
N VAL A 140 17.81 7.14 -20.61
CA VAL A 140 17.18 8.06 -19.64
C VAL A 140 18.16 8.44 -18.53
N LYS A 141 18.96 7.49 -18.06
CA LYS A 141 20.01 7.73 -17.07
C LYS A 141 21.06 8.71 -17.58
N LYS A 142 21.54 8.54 -18.82
CA LYS A 142 22.51 9.46 -19.44
C LYS A 142 21.94 10.87 -19.58
N CYS A 143 20.70 11.01 -20.04
CA CYS A 143 20.05 12.32 -20.14
C CYS A 143 19.90 13.01 -18.77
N LEU A 144 19.68 12.23 -17.70
CA LEU A 144 19.51 12.76 -16.35
C LEU A 144 20.85 13.07 -15.65
N SER A 145 21.95 12.40 -15.99
CA SER A 145 23.28 12.80 -15.49
C SER A 145 23.64 14.22 -15.90
N ASP A 146 23.15 14.69 -17.05
CA ASP A 146 23.39 16.06 -17.51
C ASP A 146 22.62 17.09 -16.65
N TRP A 147 21.58 16.65 -15.94
CA TRP A 147 20.77 17.52 -15.09
C TRP A 147 21.36 17.65 -13.69
N GLN A 148 21.75 16.53 -13.07
CA GLN A 148 22.34 16.50 -11.73
C GLN A 148 23.07 15.17 -11.48
N GLU A 149 24.11 15.21 -10.65
CA GLU A 149 24.80 14.00 -10.19
C GLU A 149 23.88 13.07 -9.39
N PHE A 150 24.07 11.76 -9.56
CA PHE A 150 23.28 10.73 -8.89
C PHE A 150 23.77 10.51 -7.45
N GLU A 151 22.88 10.71 -6.50
CA GLU A 151 23.09 10.26 -5.13
C GLU A 151 22.80 8.76 -5.02
N SER A 152 23.80 7.96 -4.66
CA SER A 152 23.57 6.56 -4.30
C SER A 152 22.97 6.50 -2.89
N LEU A 153 21.75 5.96 -2.78
CA LEU A 153 21.16 5.74 -1.46
C LEU A 153 21.53 4.37 -0.91
N PRO A 154 21.94 4.26 0.37
CA PRO A 154 22.10 2.96 1.00
C PRO A 154 20.78 2.20 1.00
N ARG A 155 20.89 0.87 0.86
CA ARG A 155 19.75 -0.05 0.75
C ARG A 155 18.82 0.13 1.96
N GLN A 156 17.68 0.78 1.72
CA GLN A 156 16.68 1.14 2.72
C GLN A 156 15.81 -0.08 3.13
N ALA A 157 16.46 -1.17 3.53
CA ALA A 157 15.79 -2.42 3.97
C ALA A 157 14.95 -2.22 5.24
N SER A 158 15.29 -1.22 6.06
CA SER A 158 14.59 -0.92 7.31
C SER A 158 13.16 -0.42 7.11
N GLN A 159 12.84 0.27 6.02
CA GLN A 159 11.49 0.87 5.86
C GLN A 159 10.40 -0.16 5.59
N ILE A 160 10.67 -1.19 4.79
CA ILE A 160 9.69 -2.26 4.54
C ILE A 160 9.47 -3.04 5.84
N PHE A 161 10.55 -3.36 6.57
CA PHE A 161 10.44 -4.04 7.86
C PHE A 161 9.62 -3.20 8.86
N LEU A 162 9.90 -1.90 8.99
CA LEU A 162 9.14 -0.99 9.85
C LEU A 162 7.66 -0.89 9.42
N LEU A 163 7.37 -0.86 8.12
CA LEU A 163 6.01 -0.85 7.61
C LEU A 163 5.28 -2.16 7.96
N VAL A 164 5.92 -3.31 7.74
CA VAL A 164 5.37 -4.63 8.09
C VAL A 164 5.13 -4.72 9.59
N LEU A 165 6.08 -4.25 10.41
CA LEU A 165 5.96 -4.21 11.87
C LEU A 165 4.82 -3.29 12.32
N ALA A 166 4.66 -2.12 11.69
CA ALA A 166 3.54 -1.21 11.96
C ALA A 166 2.19 -1.84 11.59
N CYS A 167 2.09 -2.48 10.42
CA CYS A 167 0.89 -3.20 10.00
C CYS A 167 0.56 -4.34 10.98
N LEU A 168 1.54 -5.16 11.35
CA LEU A 168 1.37 -6.22 12.34
C LEU A 168 0.95 -5.67 13.71
N GLY A 169 1.60 -4.61 14.18
CA GLY A 169 1.27 -3.94 15.45
C GLY A 169 -0.16 -3.42 15.47
N THR A 170 -0.60 -2.75 14.40
CA THR A 170 -1.99 -2.27 14.29
C THR A 170 -3.01 -3.41 14.21
N ALA A 171 -2.70 -4.50 13.49
CA ALA A 171 -3.54 -5.68 13.44
C ALA A 171 -3.65 -6.38 14.81
N MET A 172 -2.52 -6.54 15.52
CA MET A 172 -2.51 -7.10 16.87
C MET A 172 -3.29 -6.22 17.85
N ALA A 173 -3.10 -4.89 17.80
CA ALA A 173 -3.85 -3.95 18.64
C ALA A 173 -5.37 -4.10 18.43
N LEU A 174 -5.81 -4.26 17.18
CA LEU A 174 -7.21 -4.52 16.86
C LEU A 174 -7.69 -5.83 17.48
N VAL A 175 -6.95 -6.94 17.27
CA VAL A 175 -7.32 -8.26 17.80
C VAL A 175 -7.39 -8.24 19.33
N ILE A 176 -6.37 -7.70 20.00
CA ILE A 176 -6.32 -7.59 21.46
C ILE A 176 -7.51 -6.78 21.98
N THR A 177 -7.84 -5.66 21.33
CA THR A 177 -8.96 -4.79 21.73
C THR A 177 -10.31 -5.51 21.61
N LEU A 178 -10.51 -6.29 20.55
CA LEU A 178 -11.77 -7.00 20.33
C LEU A 178 -11.93 -8.24 21.22
N VAL A 179 -10.84 -8.97 21.48
CA VAL A 179 -10.87 -10.27 22.19
C VAL A 179 -10.72 -10.12 23.70
N SER A 180 -9.94 -9.15 24.18
CA SER A 180 -9.69 -9.01 25.61
C SER A 180 -10.90 -8.42 26.34
N GLU A 181 -11.12 -8.91 27.56
CA GLU A 181 -12.08 -8.35 28.52
C GLU A 181 -11.40 -7.45 29.55
N ASN A 182 -10.08 -7.51 29.63
CA ASN A 182 -9.32 -6.73 30.61
C ASN A 182 -9.31 -5.25 30.22
N ARG A 183 -10.05 -4.44 30.99
CA ARG A 183 -10.17 -2.99 30.83
C ARG A 183 -8.81 -2.29 30.76
N LEU A 184 -7.83 -2.72 31.55
CA LEU A 184 -6.51 -2.11 31.61
C LEU A 184 -5.70 -2.30 30.32
N ILE A 185 -5.96 -3.37 29.55
CA ILE A 185 -5.27 -3.66 28.29
C ILE A 185 -6.03 -3.06 27.11
N VAL A 186 -7.37 -3.21 27.11
CA VAL A 186 -8.21 -2.80 25.99
C VAL A 186 -8.20 -1.30 25.79
N LEU A 187 -8.22 -0.53 26.89
CA LEU A 187 -8.30 0.93 26.84
C LEU A 187 -7.09 1.58 26.14
N PRO A 188 -5.83 1.32 26.55
CA PRO A 188 -4.67 1.91 25.87
C PRO A 188 -4.52 1.40 24.43
N MET A 189 -4.78 0.11 24.17
CA MET A 189 -4.66 -0.46 22.82
C MET A 189 -5.71 0.08 21.85
N GLY A 190 -6.95 0.24 22.31
CA GLY A 190 -8.04 0.79 21.50
C GLY A 190 -7.82 2.27 21.16
N VAL A 191 -7.37 3.07 22.13
CA VAL A 191 -7.03 4.48 21.91
C VAL A 191 -5.85 4.62 20.94
N LEU A 192 -4.78 3.86 21.15
CA LEU A 192 -3.61 3.86 20.26
C LEU A 192 -3.99 3.46 18.83
N PHE A 193 -4.82 2.42 18.68
CA PHE A 193 -5.34 1.99 17.38
C PHE A 193 -6.10 3.13 16.67
N CYS A 194 -7.00 3.81 17.39
CA CYS A 194 -7.76 4.93 16.84
C CYS A 194 -6.86 6.08 16.37
N ILE A 195 -5.87 6.47 17.18
CA ILE A 195 -4.90 7.52 16.83
C ILE A 195 -4.14 7.14 15.55
N CYS A 196 -3.63 5.91 15.47
CA CYS A 196 -2.94 5.39 14.30
C CYS A 196 -3.84 5.40 13.05
N MET A 197 -5.10 5.02 13.17
CA MET A 197 -6.04 5.00 12.05
C MET A 197 -6.40 6.40 11.55
N VAL A 198 -6.62 7.35 12.45
CA VAL A 198 -6.83 8.77 12.08
C VAL A 198 -5.62 9.32 11.34
N TRP A 199 -4.42 9.07 11.85
CA TRP A 199 -3.17 9.47 11.19
C TRP A 199 -3.05 8.88 9.78
N CYS A 200 -3.36 7.59 9.62
CA CYS A 200 -3.36 6.92 8.32
C CYS A 200 -4.36 7.56 7.34
N ILE A 201 -5.58 7.86 7.79
CA ILE A 201 -6.59 8.54 6.96
C ILE A 201 -6.09 9.91 6.50
N ILE A 202 -5.53 10.71 7.42
CA ILE A 202 -4.99 12.04 7.10
C ILE A 202 -3.88 11.92 6.04
N LYS A 203 -2.94 10.99 6.23
CA LYS A 203 -1.84 10.74 5.28
C LYS A 203 -2.32 10.31 3.91
N ILE A 204 -3.30 9.39 3.83
CA ILE A 204 -3.85 8.91 2.56
C ILE A 204 -4.59 10.05 1.83
N ARG A 205 -5.37 10.85 2.55
CA ARG A 205 -6.18 11.93 1.95
C ARG A 205 -5.30 13.03 1.35
N HIS A 206 -4.24 13.41 2.05
CA HIS A 206 -3.31 14.45 1.60
C HIS A 206 -2.35 13.99 0.49
N ASN A 207 -2.20 12.68 0.26
CA ASN A 207 -1.27 12.19 -0.74
C ASN A 207 -1.89 12.30 -2.16
N PRO A 208 -1.33 13.11 -3.08
CA PRO A 208 -1.86 13.23 -4.44
C PRO A 208 -1.65 11.97 -5.29
N TYR A 209 -0.71 11.10 -4.90
CA TYR A 209 -0.39 9.87 -5.62
C TYR A 209 -1.28 8.68 -5.28
N VAL A 210 -2.31 8.89 -4.47
CA VAL A 210 -3.29 7.85 -4.15
C VAL A 210 -4.53 8.05 -5.00
N ASP A 211 -4.95 7.01 -5.70
CA ASP A 211 -6.18 6.97 -6.49
C ASP A 211 -7.37 7.45 -5.65
N VAL A 212 -8.21 8.30 -6.24
CA VAL A 212 -9.45 8.84 -5.66
C VAL A 212 -10.35 7.73 -5.10
N ARG A 213 -10.36 6.55 -5.72
CA ARG A 213 -11.12 5.38 -5.27
C ARG A 213 -10.60 4.84 -3.94
N ILE A 214 -9.28 4.79 -3.74
CA ILE A 214 -8.68 4.39 -2.46
C ILE A 214 -9.05 5.42 -1.39
N LYS A 215 -8.96 6.73 -1.72
CA LYS A 215 -9.40 7.80 -0.81
C LYS A 215 -10.88 7.70 -0.44
N ARG A 216 -11.72 7.20 -1.36
CA ARG A 216 -13.16 6.92 -1.11
C ARG A 216 -13.37 5.62 -0.33
N ASN A 217 -12.48 4.65 -0.42
CA ASN A 217 -12.60 3.43 0.38
C ASN A 217 -12.02 3.58 1.79
N CYS A 218 -11.27 4.65 2.08
CA CYS A 218 -10.81 4.99 3.43
C CYS A 218 -11.95 5.12 4.46
N TRP A 219 -13.19 5.35 4.02
CA TRP A 219 -14.36 5.36 4.91
C TRP A 219 -14.59 4.02 5.61
N LEU A 220 -14.14 2.89 5.04
CA LEU A 220 -14.18 1.58 5.71
C LEU A 220 -13.33 1.54 6.98
N ILE A 221 -12.28 2.37 7.07
CA ILE A 221 -11.46 2.48 8.29
C ILE A 221 -12.26 3.09 9.44
N LEU A 222 -13.17 4.03 9.16
CA LEU A 222 -14.04 4.61 10.18
C LEU A 222 -14.99 3.57 10.77
N PHE A 223 -15.48 2.63 9.96
CA PHE A 223 -16.29 1.53 10.45
C PHE A 223 -15.53 0.68 11.49
N LEU A 224 -14.27 0.33 11.21
CA LEU A 224 -13.42 -0.37 12.17
C LEU A 224 -13.20 0.44 13.46
N MET A 225 -13.01 1.76 13.35
CA MET A 225 -12.88 2.62 14.52
C MET A 225 -14.17 2.63 15.37
N ILE A 226 -15.34 2.69 14.74
CA ILE A 226 -16.64 2.65 15.43
C ILE A 226 -16.78 1.34 16.21
N LEU A 227 -16.36 0.20 15.65
CA LEU A 227 -16.38 -1.09 16.36
C LEU A 227 -15.48 -1.08 17.60
N VAL A 228 -14.28 -0.53 17.49
CA VAL A 228 -13.35 -0.39 18.63
C VAL A 228 -13.94 0.52 19.70
N VAL A 229 -14.52 1.65 19.32
CA VAL A 229 -15.18 2.58 20.27
C VAL A 229 -16.38 1.93 20.95
N ALA A 230 -17.21 1.20 20.20
CA ALA A 230 -18.35 0.48 20.77
C ALA A 230 -17.90 -0.57 21.81
N LYS A 231 -16.81 -1.30 21.52
CA LYS A 231 -16.20 -2.25 22.46
C LYS A 231 -15.63 -1.54 23.71
N LEU A 232 -15.03 -0.37 23.55
CA LEU A 232 -14.56 0.42 24.69
C LEU A 232 -15.73 0.85 25.59
N VAL A 233 -16.82 1.34 25.00
CA VAL A 233 -18.02 1.75 25.74
C VAL A 233 -18.69 0.57 26.46
N SER A 234 -18.74 -0.61 25.83
CA SER A 234 -19.37 -1.79 26.45
C SER A 234 -18.62 -2.28 27.68
N LEU A 235 -17.32 -2.01 27.79
CA LEU A 235 -16.53 -2.36 28.98
C LEU A 235 -16.86 -1.50 30.20
N PHE A 236 -17.47 -0.32 30.04
CA PHE A 236 -17.85 0.57 31.15
C PHE A 236 -19.26 0.33 31.68
N LYS A 237 -20.05 -0.47 30.98
CA LYS A 237 -21.32 -0.99 31.50
C LYS A 237 -21.06 -2.18 32.42
#